data_AF-A0A447PDH4-F1
#
_entry.id   AF-A0A447PDH4-F1
#
_cell.length_a   1.000
_cell.length_b   1.000
_cell.length_c   1.000
_cell.angle_alpha   90.00
_cell.angle_beta   90.00
_cell.angle_gamma   90.00
#
_symmetry.space_group_name_H-M   'P 1'
#
loop_
_entity.id
_entity.type
_entity.pdbx_description
1 polymer ?
#
loop_
_entity_poly.entity_id
_entity_poly.type
_entity_poly.pdbx_seq_one_letter_code
_entity_poly.pdbx_strand_id
1 'polypeptide(L)'
;MSWTQSETGSAITWKYPSCILRGDNSIGEFYSVALTSGHQQADTGTKMIHIGKNTRSTIISKGISAGHSQNSYRGLVKIMPTATNARNFTQCDSMLIGADCGAHTFPYVECRNNSAQLEHEATTSRIGEDQLFYCLQRGISEEDAISMIVNGFCKDVFSGTAAGVCR
;
A
#
# COMPACT_ATOMS: atom_id res chain seq x y z
N MET A 1 -10.38 1.05 14.07
CA MET A 1 -9.20 1.93 13.99
C MET A 1 -8.78 1.99 12.54
N SER A 2 -8.46 3.17 12.02
CA SER A 2 -8.09 3.35 10.61
C SER A 2 -6.80 4.16 10.55
N TRP A 3 -5.80 3.63 9.83
CA TRP A 3 -4.54 4.31 9.55
C TRP A 3 -4.54 4.81 8.12
N THR A 4 -4.22 6.08 7.93
CA THR A 4 -4.02 6.64 6.59
C THR A 4 -2.74 7.47 6.56
N GLN A 5 -1.89 7.24 5.56
CA GLN A 5 -0.56 7.82 5.55
C GLN A 5 0.01 8.13 4.15
N SER A 6 0.63 9.32 4.10
CA SER A 6 1.47 9.94 3.07
C SER A 6 2.97 9.87 3.35
N GLU A 7 3.82 9.12 2.63
CA GLU A 7 5.29 9.20 2.83
C GLU A 7 6.09 9.59 1.59
N THR A 8 7.04 10.51 1.79
CA THR A 8 8.00 10.96 0.79
C THR A 8 9.25 11.55 1.46
N GLY A 9 10.38 11.60 0.74
CA GLY A 9 11.50 12.48 1.05
C GLY A 9 12.55 11.97 2.06
N SER A 10 12.32 10.84 2.72
CA SER A 10 13.30 10.25 3.64
C SER A 10 14.40 9.48 2.91
N ALA A 11 15.63 9.51 3.41
CA ALA A 11 16.70 8.64 2.88
C ALA A 11 16.39 7.16 3.12
N ILE A 12 15.94 6.82 4.34
CA ILE A 12 15.48 5.50 4.73
C ILE A 12 14.17 5.65 5.51
N THR A 13 13.14 4.89 5.16
CA THR A 13 11.89 4.78 5.93
C THR A 13 11.71 3.35 6.40
N TRP A 14 11.48 3.18 7.72
CA TRP A 14 11.21 1.87 8.30
C TRP A 14 10.03 1.94 9.26
N LYS A 15 8.89 1.32 8.93
CA LYS A 15 7.68 1.45 9.76
C LYS A 15 6.63 0.36 9.54
N TYR A 16 5.92 0.05 10.64
CA TYR A 16 4.83 -0.92 10.65
C TYR A 16 3.68 -0.50 11.58
N PRO A 17 2.86 0.52 11.23
CA PRO A 17 1.63 0.81 11.97
C PRO A 17 0.78 -0.45 12.09
N SER A 18 0.23 -0.69 13.26
CA SER A 18 -0.36 -1.99 13.61
C SER A 18 -1.75 -1.84 14.23
N CYS A 19 -2.61 -2.81 13.99
CA CYS A 19 -3.91 -2.94 14.66
C CYS A 19 -3.96 -4.26 15.41
N ILE A 20 -4.22 -4.18 16.72
CA ILE A 20 -4.50 -5.35 17.56
C ILE A 20 -6.01 -5.43 17.78
N LEU A 21 -6.66 -6.32 17.03
CA LEU A 21 -8.12 -6.52 17.02
C LEU A 21 -8.52 -7.46 18.15
N ARG A 22 -8.42 -6.95 19.38
CA ARG A 22 -8.68 -7.72 20.62
C ARG A 22 -10.16 -7.97 20.87
N GLY A 23 -11.00 -6.96 20.65
CA GLY A 23 -12.45 -7.07 20.87
C GLY A 23 -13.15 -7.83 19.76
N ASP A 24 -14.25 -8.49 20.09
CA ASP A 24 -15.14 -9.09 19.09
C ASP A 24 -15.71 -8.01 18.16
N ASN A 25 -15.86 -8.35 16.87
CA ASN A 25 -16.32 -7.47 15.80
C ASN A 25 -15.43 -6.23 15.57
N SER A 26 -14.20 -6.20 16.11
CA SER A 26 -13.30 -5.06 15.90
C SER A 26 -12.76 -5.00 14.46
N ILE A 27 -12.56 -3.78 13.97
CA ILE A 27 -12.19 -3.47 12.59
C ILE A 27 -10.88 -2.66 12.57
N GLY A 28 -9.94 -3.10 11.73
CA GLY A 28 -8.65 -2.45 11.50
C GLY A 28 -8.44 -2.13 10.03
N GLU A 29 -8.08 -0.90 9.71
CA GLU A 29 -7.83 -0.50 8.33
C GLU A 29 -6.47 0.18 8.20
N PHE A 30 -5.84 0.02 7.05
CA PHE A 30 -4.57 0.62 6.73
C PHE A 30 -4.54 1.02 5.25
N TYR A 31 -4.35 2.31 5.00
CA TYR A 31 -4.23 2.91 3.68
C TYR A 31 -2.90 3.67 3.61
N SER A 32 -2.05 3.33 2.63
CA SER A 32 -0.70 3.89 2.55
C SER A 32 -0.29 4.22 1.12
N VAL A 33 0.29 5.40 0.95
CA VAL A 33 1.09 5.74 -0.24
C VAL A 33 2.53 5.98 0.18
N ALA A 34 3.46 5.26 -0.44
CA ALA A 34 4.89 5.43 -0.20
C ALA A 34 5.61 5.74 -1.52
N LEU A 35 6.23 6.91 -1.62
CA LEU A 35 7.03 7.33 -2.76
C LEU A 35 8.52 7.31 -2.41
N THR A 36 9.32 6.69 -3.27
CA THR A 36 10.79 6.76 -3.19
C THR A 36 11.38 7.19 -4.54
N SER A 37 12.43 8.00 -4.49
CA SER A 37 13.17 8.44 -5.67
C SER A 37 14.68 8.51 -5.41
N GLY A 38 15.48 8.71 -6.46
CA GLY A 38 16.93 8.80 -6.32
C GLY A 38 17.52 7.49 -5.80
N HIS A 39 18.14 7.50 -4.62
CA HIS A 39 18.69 6.31 -3.95
C HIS A 39 17.98 6.01 -2.62
N GLN A 40 16.77 6.53 -2.43
CA GLN A 40 16.00 6.30 -1.21
C GLN A 40 15.61 4.83 -1.04
N GLN A 41 15.46 4.42 0.22
CA GLN A 41 15.04 3.08 0.59
C GLN A 41 13.84 3.13 1.52
N ALA A 42 12.84 2.29 1.27
CA ALA A 42 11.67 2.18 2.12
C ALA A 42 11.38 0.71 2.42
N ASP A 43 11.24 0.36 3.69
CA ASP A 43 10.63 -0.90 4.15
C ASP A 43 9.43 -0.53 5.04
N THR A 44 8.25 -0.57 4.43
CA THR A 44 7.01 -0.07 5.04
C THR A 44 5.92 -1.11 4.96
N GLY A 45 4.96 -1.06 5.86
CA GLY A 45 3.76 -1.88 5.76
C GLY A 45 2.97 -1.84 7.05
N THR A 46 2.28 -2.93 7.37
CA THR A 46 1.38 -2.96 8.52
C THR A 46 1.32 -4.34 9.17
N LYS A 47 0.88 -4.40 10.42
CA LYS A 47 0.58 -5.66 11.10
C LYS A 47 -0.87 -5.66 11.60
N MET A 48 -1.67 -6.58 11.06
CA MET A 48 -3.04 -6.84 11.50
C MET A 48 -3.06 -8.10 12.35
N ILE A 49 -3.35 -7.96 13.65
CA ILE A 49 -3.39 -9.08 14.60
C ILE A 49 -4.84 -9.29 15.03
N HIS A 50 -5.44 -10.38 14.56
CA HIS A 50 -6.82 -10.77 14.86
C HIS A 50 -6.88 -11.69 16.07
N ILE A 51 -7.60 -11.28 17.11
CA ILE A 51 -7.76 -12.05 18.35
C ILE A 51 -9.25 -12.32 18.64
N GLY A 52 -10.10 -11.30 18.55
CA GLY A 52 -11.54 -11.41 18.76
C GLY A 52 -12.28 -12.11 17.62
N LYS A 53 -13.50 -12.55 17.88
CA LYS A 53 -14.41 -13.15 16.89
C LYS A 53 -14.90 -12.11 15.88
N ASN A 54 -15.20 -12.53 14.65
CA ASN A 54 -15.75 -11.69 13.59
C ASN A 54 -14.93 -10.43 13.28
N THR A 55 -13.63 -10.46 13.56
CA THR A 55 -12.74 -9.32 13.33
C THR A 55 -12.48 -9.13 11.86
N ARG A 56 -12.36 -7.86 11.42
CA ARG A 56 -12.13 -7.54 10.00
C ARG A 56 -10.93 -6.64 9.84
N SER A 57 -10.14 -6.87 8.80
CA SER A 57 -9.10 -5.94 8.40
C SER A 57 -9.03 -5.70 6.91
N THR A 58 -8.67 -4.47 6.56
CA THR A 58 -8.44 -4.03 5.19
C THR A 58 -7.07 -3.38 5.11
N ILE A 59 -6.27 -3.80 4.14
CA ILE A 59 -4.94 -3.25 3.87
C ILE A 59 -4.90 -2.83 2.41
N ILE A 60 -4.69 -1.54 2.14
CA ILE A 60 -4.42 -1.01 0.80
C ILE A 60 -3.09 -0.28 0.84
N SER A 61 -2.11 -0.78 0.11
CA SER A 61 -0.79 -0.14 -0.01
C SER A 61 -0.48 0.13 -1.47
N LYS A 62 -0.13 1.39 -1.76
CA LYS A 62 0.33 1.85 -3.08
C LYS A 62 1.79 2.30 -2.93
N GLY A 63 2.72 1.53 -3.48
CA GLY A 63 4.15 1.86 -3.51
C GLY A 63 4.53 2.47 -4.86
N ILE A 64 5.32 3.55 -4.86
CA ILE A 64 5.88 4.15 -6.07
C ILE A 64 7.41 4.19 -5.93
N SER A 65 8.11 3.72 -6.94
CA SER A 65 9.58 3.69 -6.98
C SER A 65 10.08 4.37 -8.25
N ALA A 66 11.10 5.22 -8.12
CA ALA A 66 11.66 6.01 -9.21
C ALA A 66 13.18 6.16 -9.10
N GLY A 67 13.86 6.41 -10.22
CA GLY A 67 15.32 6.52 -10.23
C GLY A 67 15.99 5.19 -9.91
N HIS A 68 16.87 5.15 -8.90
CA HIS A 68 17.57 3.96 -8.41
C HIS A 68 17.03 3.48 -7.04
N SER A 69 15.84 3.96 -6.66
CA SER A 69 15.29 3.73 -5.32
C SER A 69 14.79 2.29 -5.14
N GLN A 70 14.66 1.89 -3.88
CA GLN A 70 14.15 0.57 -3.51
C GLN A 70 12.97 0.73 -2.54
N ASN A 71 11.78 0.36 -3.00
CA ASN A 71 10.55 0.43 -2.20
C ASN A 71 10.07 -0.98 -1.86
N SER A 72 9.96 -1.31 -0.58
CA SER A 72 9.53 -2.61 -0.10
C SER A 72 8.26 -2.47 0.74
N TYR A 73 7.20 -3.14 0.32
CA TYR A 73 6.07 -3.44 1.19
C TYR A 73 6.38 -4.68 2.03
N ARG A 74 6.15 -4.62 3.34
CA ARG A 74 6.25 -5.76 4.26
C ARG A 74 5.10 -5.75 5.26
N GLY A 75 4.19 -6.71 5.09
CA GLY A 75 2.96 -6.80 5.89
C GLY A 75 2.86 -8.10 6.68
N LEU A 76 2.14 -8.07 7.80
CA LEU A 76 1.76 -9.27 8.55
C LEU A 76 0.25 -9.30 8.79
N VAL A 77 -0.41 -10.37 8.39
CA VAL A 77 -1.78 -10.71 8.82
C VAL A 77 -1.70 -11.95 9.68
N LYS A 78 -2.05 -11.82 10.96
CA LYS A 78 -1.98 -12.89 11.95
C LYS A 78 -3.35 -13.18 12.54
N ILE A 79 -3.86 -14.39 12.32
CA ILE A 79 -5.13 -14.88 12.85
C ILE A 79 -4.86 -15.86 13.99
N MET A 80 -5.23 -15.45 15.20
CA MET A 80 -5.11 -16.29 16.39
C MET A 80 -6.19 -17.39 16.41
N PRO A 81 -5.96 -18.51 17.12
CA PRO A 81 -6.96 -19.58 17.23
C PRO A 81 -8.33 -19.12 17.75
N THR A 82 -8.37 -18.06 18.56
CA THR A 82 -9.60 -17.48 19.13
C THR A 82 -10.42 -16.65 18.13
N ALA A 83 -9.82 -16.23 17.02
CA ALA A 83 -10.41 -15.30 16.07
C ALA A 83 -11.31 -16.02 15.04
N THR A 84 -12.42 -16.60 15.52
CA THR A 84 -13.42 -17.25 14.67
C THR A 84 -14.03 -16.25 13.68
N ASN A 85 -14.20 -16.67 12.44
CA ASN A 85 -14.80 -15.90 11.35
C ASN A 85 -14.08 -14.56 11.07
N ALA A 86 -12.76 -14.53 11.28
CA ALA A 86 -11.92 -13.39 10.93
C ALA A 86 -11.86 -13.20 9.41
N ARG A 87 -11.87 -11.95 8.95
CA ARG A 87 -11.76 -11.59 7.53
C ARG A 87 -10.61 -10.61 7.30
N ASN A 88 -9.82 -10.83 6.26
CA ASN A 88 -8.81 -9.90 5.80
C ASN A 88 -8.89 -9.75 4.28
N PHE A 89 -8.77 -8.50 3.82
CA PHE A 89 -8.47 -8.17 2.42
C PHE A 89 -7.20 -7.34 2.39
N THR A 90 -6.23 -7.76 1.58
CA THR A 90 -4.97 -7.06 1.38
C THR A 90 -4.73 -6.83 -0.09
N GLN A 91 -4.47 -5.57 -0.46
CA GLN A 91 -4.11 -5.15 -1.80
C GLN A 91 -2.80 -4.35 -1.76
N CYS A 92 -1.80 -4.81 -2.50
CA CYS A 92 -0.47 -4.23 -2.56
C CYS A 92 -0.11 -3.91 -4.00
N ASP A 93 -0.30 -2.66 -4.42
CA ASP A 93 0.04 -2.24 -5.77
C ASP A 93 1.35 -1.46 -5.77
N SER A 94 2.22 -1.78 -6.74
CA SER A 94 3.48 -1.10 -6.95
C SER A 94 3.54 -0.44 -8.32
N MET A 95 4.07 0.77 -8.40
CA MET A 95 4.33 1.50 -9.65
C MET A 95 5.82 1.80 -9.78
N LEU A 96 6.41 1.38 -10.90
CA LEU A 96 7.80 1.70 -11.26
C LEU A 96 7.84 2.84 -12.28
N ILE A 97 8.74 3.79 -12.04
CA ILE A 97 9.03 4.91 -12.93
C ILE A 97 10.50 4.82 -13.36
N GLY A 98 10.73 4.50 -14.63
CA GLY A 98 12.06 4.22 -15.18
C GLY A 98 12.43 2.74 -15.14
N ALA A 99 13.71 2.42 -15.39
CA ALA A 99 14.23 1.05 -15.50
C ALA A 99 15.10 0.61 -14.32
N ASP A 100 15.58 1.55 -13.51
CA ASP A 100 16.65 1.30 -12.54
C ASP A 100 16.14 1.18 -11.09
N CYS A 101 14.84 1.37 -10.86
CA CYS A 101 14.22 1.28 -9.54
C CYS A 101 13.68 -0.12 -9.26
N GLY A 102 13.46 -0.43 -7.97
CA GLY A 102 12.91 -1.71 -7.53
C GLY A 102 11.71 -1.54 -6.61
N ALA A 103 10.66 -2.30 -6.85
CA ALA A 103 9.51 -2.43 -5.97
C ALA A 103 9.35 -3.88 -5.52
N HIS A 104 9.29 -4.11 -4.21
CA HIS A 104 9.28 -5.44 -3.59
C HIS A 104 8.06 -5.60 -2.69
N THR A 105 7.49 -6.80 -2.64
CA THR A 105 6.33 -7.10 -1.78
C THR A 105 6.60 -8.37 -0.98
N PHE A 106 6.62 -8.25 0.34
CA PHE A 106 6.93 -9.32 1.30
C PHE A 106 5.75 -9.55 2.25
N PRO A 107 4.71 -10.30 1.82
CA PRO A 107 3.55 -10.56 2.67
C PRO A 107 3.81 -11.73 3.62
N TYR A 108 3.37 -11.58 4.87
CA TYR A 108 3.35 -12.64 5.86
C TYR A 108 1.91 -12.92 6.27
N VAL A 109 1.49 -14.19 6.14
CA VAL A 109 0.17 -14.64 6.57
C VAL A 109 0.34 -15.81 7.53
N GLU A 110 -0.09 -15.61 8.77
CA GLU A 110 -0.11 -16.64 9.81
C GLU A 110 -1.56 -16.92 10.20
N CYS A 111 -2.14 -18.01 9.69
CA CYS A 111 -3.52 -18.38 10.00
C CYS A 111 -3.57 -19.62 10.90
N ARG A 112 -4.13 -19.47 12.11
CA ARG A 112 -4.35 -20.58 13.06
C ARG A 112 -5.83 -20.83 13.37
N ASN A 113 -6.73 -20.40 12.48
CA ASN A 113 -8.17 -20.59 12.62
C ASN A 113 -8.79 -21.01 11.29
N ASN A 114 -9.52 -22.14 11.28
CA ASN A 114 -10.10 -22.75 10.08
C ASN A 114 -11.32 -22.00 9.51
N SER A 115 -11.90 -21.08 10.25
CA SER A 115 -13.06 -20.28 9.81
C SER A 115 -12.67 -18.93 9.19
N ALA A 116 -11.37 -18.63 9.10
CA ALA A 116 -10.89 -17.36 8.57
C ALA A 116 -10.99 -17.30 7.04
N GLN A 117 -11.27 -16.11 6.52
CA GLN A 117 -11.24 -15.80 5.08
C GLN A 117 -10.21 -14.70 4.83
N LEU A 118 -9.16 -15.02 4.09
CA LEU A 118 -8.03 -14.11 3.87
C LEU A 118 -7.77 -14.03 2.37
N GLU A 119 -7.62 -12.80 1.87
CA GLU A 119 -7.33 -12.51 0.47
C GLU A 119 -6.13 -11.56 0.39
N HIS A 120 -5.20 -11.86 -0.52
CA HIS A 120 -4.02 -11.05 -0.77
C HIS A 120 -3.80 -10.92 -2.28
N GLU A 121 -3.88 -9.69 -2.76
CA GLU A 121 -3.60 -9.32 -4.14
C GLU A 121 -2.38 -8.40 -4.18
N ALA A 122 -1.52 -8.62 -5.17
CA ALA A 122 -0.38 -7.75 -5.43
C ALA A 122 -0.24 -7.50 -6.93
N THR A 123 -0.20 -6.24 -7.32
CA THR A 123 -0.11 -5.81 -8.73
C THR A 123 1.14 -4.97 -8.94
N THR A 124 1.81 -5.14 -10.08
CA THR A 124 2.91 -4.27 -10.48
C THR A 124 2.56 -3.57 -11.78
N SER A 125 2.73 -2.25 -11.78
CA SER A 125 2.47 -1.35 -12.89
C SER A 125 3.75 -0.57 -13.22
N ARG A 126 3.86 -0.11 -14.47
CA ARG A 126 4.95 0.76 -14.91
C ARG A 126 4.36 1.90 -15.72
N ILE A 127 4.93 3.10 -15.57
CA ILE A 127 4.63 4.18 -16.51
C ILE A 127 5.35 3.86 -17.82
N GLY A 128 4.57 3.53 -18.85
CA GLY A 128 5.10 3.17 -20.17
C GLY A 128 5.53 4.40 -20.97
N GLU A 129 6.52 4.23 -21.85
CA GLU A 129 6.97 5.28 -22.78
C GLU A 129 5.82 5.78 -23.65
N ASP A 130 4.95 4.88 -24.14
CA ASP A 130 3.78 5.23 -24.94
C ASP A 130 2.76 6.09 -24.18
N GLN A 131 2.60 5.86 -22.86
CA GLN A 131 1.68 6.64 -22.03
C GLN A 131 2.21 8.07 -21.83
N LEU A 132 3.52 8.21 -21.58
CA LEU A 132 4.17 9.51 -21.49
C LEU A 132 4.14 10.23 -22.84
N PHE A 133 4.50 9.53 -23.91
CA PHE A 133 4.48 10.06 -25.28
C PHE A 133 3.10 10.60 -25.66
N TYR A 134 2.03 9.88 -25.34
CA TYR A 134 0.65 10.31 -25.58
C TYR A 134 0.26 11.58 -24.81
N CYS A 135 0.77 11.75 -23.59
CA CYS A 135 0.54 12.97 -22.79
C CYS A 135 1.35 14.15 -23.36
N LEU A 136 2.63 13.92 -23.69
CA LEU A 136 3.52 14.91 -24.29
C LEU A 136 2.97 15.44 -25.62
N GLN A 137 2.43 14.55 -26.46
CA GLN A 137 1.80 14.94 -27.74
C GLN A 137 0.60 15.89 -27.54
N ARG A 138 -0.05 15.86 -26.38
CA ARG A 138 -1.15 16.78 -26.02
C ARG A 138 -0.66 18.09 -25.41
N GLY A 139 0.64 18.34 -25.39
CA GLY A 139 1.25 19.53 -24.79
C GLY A 139 1.32 19.50 -23.27
N ILE A 140 1.11 18.34 -22.65
CA ILE A 140 1.29 18.14 -21.21
C ILE A 140 2.79 17.92 -20.96
N SER A 141 3.39 18.63 -20.00
CA SER A 141 4.80 18.42 -19.67
C SER A 141 5.04 17.01 -19.12
N GLU A 142 6.28 16.50 -19.21
CA GLU A 142 6.61 15.17 -18.68
C GLU A 142 6.30 15.07 -17.17
N GLU A 143 6.65 16.11 -16.42
CA GLU A 143 6.40 16.21 -14.98
C GLU A 143 4.90 16.18 -14.66
N ASP A 144 4.10 16.97 -15.38
CA ASP A 144 2.65 17.00 -15.22
C ASP A 144 2.01 15.66 -15.61
N ALA A 145 2.52 15.00 -16.65
CA ALA A 145 2.05 13.69 -17.10
C ALA A 145 2.31 12.61 -16.04
N ILE A 146 3.53 12.56 -15.48
CA ILE A 146 3.89 11.64 -14.39
C ILE A 146 3.01 11.90 -13.17
N SER A 147 2.89 13.16 -12.76
CA SER A 147 2.04 13.57 -11.64
C SER A 147 0.59 13.13 -11.82
N MET A 148 0.01 13.34 -13.02
CA MET A 148 -1.35 12.93 -13.35
C MET A 148 -1.53 11.40 -13.26
N ILE A 149 -0.60 10.62 -13.81
CA ILE A 149 -0.67 9.15 -13.80
C ILE A 149 -0.53 8.62 -12.36
N VAL A 150 0.42 9.14 -11.60
CA VAL A 150 0.65 8.78 -10.19
C VAL A 150 -0.57 9.10 -9.33
N ASN A 151 -1.18 10.28 -9.52
CA ASN A 151 -2.40 10.65 -8.80
C ASN A 151 -3.58 9.72 -9.14
N GLY A 152 -3.71 9.31 -10.41
CA GLY A 152 -4.68 8.31 -10.83
C GLY A 152 -4.47 6.95 -10.15
N PHE A 153 -3.22 6.50 -10.05
CA PHE A 153 -2.85 5.25 -9.37
C PHE A 153 -3.15 5.26 -7.87
N CYS A 154 -2.95 6.41 -7.21
CA CYS A 154 -3.19 6.59 -5.78
C CYS A 154 -4.64 6.91 -5.43
N LYS A 155 -5.53 7.03 -6.42
CA LYS A 155 -6.93 7.47 -6.24
C LYS A 155 -7.68 6.70 -5.15
N ASP A 156 -7.51 5.38 -5.08
CA ASP A 156 -8.22 4.55 -4.10
C ASP A 156 -7.85 4.92 -2.67
N VAL A 157 -6.56 5.22 -2.41
CA VAL A 157 -6.08 5.64 -1.09
C VAL A 157 -6.56 7.05 -0.75
N PHE A 158 -6.51 7.97 -1.71
CA PHE A 158 -6.96 9.35 -1.50
C PHE A 158 -8.48 9.49 -1.43
N SER A 159 -9.25 8.57 -2.02
CA SER A 159 -10.70 8.55 -1.88
C SER A 159 -11.17 8.08 -0.50
N GLY A 160 -10.36 7.23 0.17
CA GLY A 160 -10.57 6.81 1.56
C GLY A 160 -10.24 7.90 2.59
N THR A 161 -9.45 8.92 2.21
CA THR A 161 -9.32 10.15 2.99
C THR A 161 -10.46 11.10 2.63
N ALA A 162 -11.31 11.44 3.60
CA ALA A 162 -12.31 12.50 3.41
C ALA A 162 -11.62 13.81 2.93
N ALA A 163 -11.77 14.12 1.64
CA ALA A 163 -11.82 15.44 1.01
C ALA A 163 -10.88 16.57 1.53
N GLY A 164 -9.70 16.28 2.09
CA GLY A 164 -8.95 17.28 2.87
C GLY A 164 -7.50 17.55 2.49
N VAL A 165 -6.84 16.74 1.65
CA VAL A 165 -5.37 16.82 1.49
C VAL A 165 -4.92 17.44 0.15
N CYS A 166 -5.85 17.76 -0.75
CA CYS A 166 -5.55 18.57 -1.94
C CYS A 166 -6.17 19.97 -1.80
N ARG A 167 -5.56 20.82 -0.97
CA ARG A 167 -5.57 22.28 -1.12
C ARG A 167 -4.20 22.83 -0.78
#